data_AF-A0A7L7LAM1-F1
#
_entry.id   AF-A0A7L7LAM1-F1
#
_cell.length_a   1.000
_cell.length_b   1.000
_cell.length_c   1.000
_cell.angle_alpha   90.00
_cell.angle_beta   90.00
_cell.angle_gamma   90.00
#
_symmetry.space_group_name_H-M   'P 1'
#
loop_
_entity.id
_entity.type
_entity.pdbx_description
1 polymer ?
#
loop_
_entity_poly.entity_id
_entity_poly.type
_entity_poly.pdbx_seq_one_letter_code
_entity_poly.pdbx_strand_id
1 'polypeptide(L)' 'MKQLIECILQFGNLNKQQVDLITNKVKEIELLKDEYFRKQVKFPDKSVSW' A
#
# COMPACT_ATOMS: atom_id res chain seq x y z
N MET A 1 -10.20 -0.42 6.98
CA MET A 1 -11.11 -0.68 5.81
C MET A 1 -12.00 0.47 5.33
N LYS A 2 -12.83 1.14 6.15
CA LYS A 2 -13.75 2.20 5.67
C LYS A 2 -13.03 3.33 4.89
N GLN A 3 -11.92 3.80 5.43
CA GLN A 3 -11.09 4.84 4.81
C GLN A 3 -10.54 4.45 3.43
N LEU A 4 -10.25 3.17 3.21
CA LEU A 4 -9.81 2.69 1.89
C LEU A 4 -10.95 2.78 0.87
N ILE A 5 -12.17 2.36 1.25
CA ILE A 5 -13.34 2.44 0.38
C ILE A 5 -13.68 3.89 0.07
N GLU A 6 -13.70 4.77 1.08
CA GLU A 6 -13.91 6.20 0.90
C GLU A 6 -12.87 6.83 -0.03
N CYS A 7 -11.59 6.46 0.11
CA CYS A 7 -10.53 6.89 -0.79
C CYS A 7 -10.76 6.42 -2.22
N ILE A 8 -11.10 5.14 -2.45
CA ILE A 8 -11.38 4.62 -3.79
C ILE A 8 -12.60 5.30 -4.42
N LEU A 9 -13.63 5.60 -3.62
CA LEU A 9 -14.84 6.28 -4.09
C LEU A 9 -14.58 7.71 -4.59
N GLN A 10 -13.45 8.33 -4.24
CA GLN A 10 -13.04 9.61 -4.83
C GLN A 10 -12.68 9.49 -6.32
N PHE A 11 -12.37 8.29 -6.81
CA PHE A 11 -11.93 8.04 -8.19
C PHE A 11 -13.00 7.36 -9.06
N GLY A 12 -14.17 7.06 -8.50
CA GLY A 12 -15.26 6.41 -9.22
C GLY A 12 -16.24 5.72 -8.27
N ASN A 13 -17.25 5.05 -8.82
CA ASN A 13 -18.23 4.35 -8.01
C ASN A 13 -17.92 2.84 -7.92
N LEU A 14 -18.19 2.23 -6.77
CA LEU A 14 -18.06 0.79 -6.56
C LEU A 14 -19.45 0.16 -6.40
N ASN A 15 -19.68 -0.96 -7.07
CA ASN A 15 -20.83 -1.79 -6.80
C ASN A 15 -20.56 -2.73 -5.60
N LYS A 16 -21.63 -3.39 -5.12
CA LYS A 16 -21.56 -4.27 -3.95
C LYS A 16 -20.56 -5.41 -4.12
N GLN A 17 -20.51 -6.04 -5.30
CA GLN A 17 -19.58 -7.15 -5.57
C GLN A 17 -18.12 -6.70 -5.53
N GLN A 18 -17.82 -5.48 -5.99
CA GLN A 18 -16.47 -4.91 -5.94
C GLN A 18 -16.06 -4.58 -4.50
N VAL A 19 -16.96 -4.01 -3.71
CA VAL A 19 -16.73 -3.76 -2.28
C VAL A 19 -16.45 -5.08 -1.55
N ASP A 20 -17.23 -6.12 -1.82
CA ASP A 20 -17.05 -7.44 -1.21
C ASP A 20 -15.72 -8.08 -1.65
N LEU A 21 -15.34 -7.93 -2.92
CA LEU A 21 -14.06 -8.42 -3.43
C LEU A 21 -12.87 -7.74 -2.75
N ILE A 22 -12.88 -6.40 -2.70
CA ILE A 22 -11.82 -5.61 -2.07
C ILE A 22 -11.71 -5.98 -0.59
N THR A 23 -12.83 -6.06 0.11
CA THR A 23 -12.86 -6.38 1.54
C THR A 23 -12.28 -7.78 1.83
N ASN A 24 -12.48 -8.76 0.95
CA ASN A 24 -11.96 -10.11 1.12
C ASN A 24 -10.49 -10.29 0.69
N LYS A 25 -9.95 -9.37 -0.12
CA LYS A 25 -8.61 -9.50 -0.71
C LYS A 25 -7.57 -8.56 -0.12
N VAL A 26 -8.01 -7.50 0.55
CA VAL A 26 -7.12 -6.52 1.18
C VAL A 26 -6.56 -7.06 2.48
N LYS A 27 -5.26 -6.83 2.69
CA LYS A 27 -4.59 -7.04 3.97
C LYS A 27 -4.27 -5.68 4.57
N GLU A 28 -4.80 -5.42 5.76
CA GLU A 28 -4.41 -4.25 6.55
C GLU A 28 -3.02 -4.51 7.14
N ILE A 29 -2.10 -3.58 6.94
CA ILE A 29 -0.73 -3.66 7.44
C ILE A 29 -0.49 -2.38 8.23
N GLU A 30 -0.10 -2.53 9.49
CA GLU A 30 0.33 -1.41 10.31
C GLU A 30 1.75 -1.02 9.90
N LEU A 31 1.94 0.27 9.55
CA LEU A 31 3.25 0.80 9.21
C LEU A 31 3.84 1.47 10.45
N LEU A 32 4.69 0.74 11.17
CA LEU A 32 5.48 1.33 12.25
C LEU A 32 6.56 2.22 11.63
N LYS A 33 6.60 3.48 12.08
CA LYS A 33 7.53 4.52 11.59
C LYS A 33 8.94 3.96 11.46
N ASP A 34 9.44 3.25 12.46
CA ASP A 34 10.83 2.79 12.50
C ASP A 34 11.13 1.52 11.67
N GLU A 35 10.12 0.72 11.32
CA GLU A 35 10.30 -0.48 10.45
C GLU A 35 10.28 -0.12 8.96
N TYR A 36 9.47 0.86 8.56
CA TYR A 36 9.36 1.28 7.16
C TYR A 36 10.63 1.97 6.64
N PHE A 37 11.37 2.66 7.52
CA PHE A 37 12.67 3.25 7.17
C PHE A 37 13.79 2.20 7.03
N ARG A 38 13.71 1.02 7.65
CA ARG A 38 14.73 -0.05 7.51
C ARG A 38 14.67 -0.83 6.20
N LYS A 39 13.56 -0.71 5.47
CA LYS A 39 13.42 -1.27 4.12
C LYS A 39 13.79 -0.26 3.02
N GLN A 40 14.33 0.91 3.39
CA GLN A 40 14.93 1.82 2.42
C GLN A 40 16.17 1.16 1.82
N VAL A 41 16.00 0.77 0.56
CA VAL A 41 16.99 0.52 -0.48
C VAL A 41 18.36 0.10 0.05
N LYS A 42 18.62 -1.22 0.09
CA LYS A 42 19.98 -1.71 -0.08
C LYS A 42 20.39 -1.38 -1.51
N PHE A 43 20.97 -0.21 -1.73
CA PHE A 43 21.67 0.06 -2.97
C PHE A 43 22.82 -0.96 -3.04
N PRO A 44 22.96 -1.76 -4.11
CA PRO A 44 24.20 -2.49 -4.30
C PRO A 44 25.30 -1.44 -4.38
N ASP A 45 26.31 -1.59 -3.52
CA ASP A 45 27.55 -0.81 -3.58
C ASP A 45 28.12 -0.94 -4.99
N LYS A 46 27.82 0.04 -5.82
CA LYS A 46 28.45 0.23 -7.11
C LYS A 46 29.52 1.28 -6.88
N SER A 47 30.66 0.82 -6.37
CA SER A 47 31.96 1.38 -6.67
C SER A 47 32.12 1.45 -8.20
N VAL A 48 31.60 2.53 -8.79
CA VAL A 48 31.90 2.93 -10.16
C VAL A 48 32.61 4.27 -10.02
N SER A 49 33.94 4.19 -10.07
CA SER A 49 34.82 5.34 -10.28
C SER A 49 34.53 5.96 -11.64
N TRP A 50 34.39 7.29 -11.66
CA TRP A 50 34.33 8.12 -12.86
C TRP A 50 35.68 8.20 -13.56
#